data_AF-A0A1C3TTM4-F1
#
_entry.id   AF-A0A1C3TTM4-F1
#
_cell.length_a   1.000
_cell.length_b   1.000
_cell.length_c   1.000
_cell.angle_alpha   90.00
_cell.angle_beta   90.00
_cell.angle_gamma   90.00
#
_symmetry.space_group_name_H-M   'P 1'
#
loop_
_entity.id
_entity.type
_entity.pdbx_description
1 polymer ?
#
loop_
_entity_poly.entity_id
_entity_poly.type
_entity_poly.pdbx_seq_one_letter_code
_entity_poly.pdbx_strand_id
1 'polypeptide(L)'
;MSPNSSDPGAMTPIQPPRAVAREAVLGPEHPDHPDHLLYAQIREGAHALDAACGRAPDAISERMVARLLPLTKEYGFDQVDHVVLSRELGEVEQGENVFLVRGDLDDPAHLRTHITTHEAVGMSVEESLARLEKVNRRLALRLRAE
;
A
#
# COMPACT_ATOMS: atom_id res chain seq x y z
N MET A 1 -19.67 40.40 65.85
CA MET A 1 -18.66 40.64 64.80
C MET A 1 -18.90 39.61 63.70
N SER A 2 -19.34 40.04 62.53
CA SER A 2 -19.09 39.38 61.24
C SER A 2 -18.08 40.26 60.48
N PRO A 3 -17.23 39.71 59.61
CA PRO A 3 -17.58 39.37 58.20
C PRO A 3 -17.04 37.97 57.80
N ASN A 4 -17.68 37.15 56.95
CA ASN A 4 -18.06 37.18 55.53
C ASN A 4 -16.92 36.91 54.52
N SER A 5 -17.24 36.04 53.54
CA SER A 5 -16.61 35.85 52.20
C SER A 5 -15.32 35.00 52.20
N SER A 6 -15.10 33.99 51.34
CA SER A 6 -15.66 33.65 50.02
C SER A 6 -15.37 32.18 49.70
N ASP A 7 -16.29 31.52 49.00
CA ASP A 7 -15.98 30.57 47.91
C ASP A 7 -16.39 31.33 46.63
N PRO A 8 -15.75 31.24 45.43
CA PRO A 8 -15.34 29.99 44.79
C PRO A 8 -14.03 30.07 43.97
N GLY A 9 -13.35 28.95 43.73
CA GLY A 9 -12.40 28.91 42.60
C GLY A 9 -11.32 27.85 42.64
N ALA A 10 -11.60 26.71 42.03
CA ALA A 10 -10.81 26.17 40.92
C ALA A 10 -11.41 24.81 40.55
N MET A 11 -12.42 24.84 39.68
CA MET A 11 -12.69 23.68 38.84
C MET A 11 -11.51 23.60 37.88
N THR A 12 -10.45 22.89 38.30
CA THR A 12 -9.34 22.55 37.43
C THR A 12 -9.95 21.89 36.20
N PRO A 13 -9.81 22.43 34.99
CA PRO A 13 -10.22 21.68 33.83
C PRO A 13 -9.34 20.43 33.84
N ILE A 14 -9.97 19.27 34.01
CA ILE A 14 -9.36 18.00 33.64
C ILE A 14 -9.10 18.15 32.15
N GLN A 15 -7.88 18.55 31.81
CA GLN A 15 -7.42 18.46 30.44
C GLN A 15 -7.61 16.99 30.08
N PRO A 16 -8.41 16.65 29.04
CA PRO A 16 -8.44 15.28 28.57
C PRO A 16 -6.98 14.89 28.32
N PRO A 17 -6.56 13.66 28.65
CA PRO A 17 -5.21 13.21 28.32
C PRO A 17 -5.04 13.59 26.87
N ARG A 18 -4.04 14.46 26.61
CA ARG A 18 -3.66 14.88 25.26
C ARG A 18 -3.68 13.58 24.49
N ALA A 19 -4.68 13.41 23.63
CA ALA A 19 -4.66 12.31 22.71
C ALA A 19 -3.30 12.51 22.08
N VAL A 20 -2.38 11.59 22.35
CA VAL A 20 -1.30 11.35 21.43
C VAL A 20 -2.08 11.13 20.15
N ALA A 21 -2.18 12.19 19.35
CA ALA A 21 -2.35 12.04 17.93
C ALA A 21 -1.15 11.17 17.63
N ARG A 22 -1.38 9.85 17.70
CA ARG A 22 -0.58 8.86 17.02
C ARG A 22 -0.60 9.48 15.63
N GLU A 23 0.50 10.11 15.23
CA GLU A 23 0.66 10.61 13.87
C GLU A 23 0.07 9.49 13.04
N ALA A 24 -1.08 9.77 12.41
CA ALA A 24 -1.67 8.79 11.54
C ALA A 24 -0.58 8.61 10.49
N VAL A 25 0.15 7.49 10.60
CA VAL A 25 1.21 7.16 9.67
C VAL A 25 0.49 7.16 8.34
N LEU A 26 0.74 8.19 7.54
CA LEU A 26 0.03 8.41 6.29
C LEU A 26 0.23 7.15 5.46
N GLY A 27 -0.84 6.51 5.02
CA GLY A 27 -0.74 5.32 4.20
C GLY A 27 -0.21 5.65 2.79
N PRO A 28 0.18 4.63 2.01
CA PRO A 28 0.67 4.82 0.64
C PRO A 28 -0.34 5.50 -0.30
N GLU A 29 -1.62 5.52 0.05
CA GLU A 29 -2.65 6.29 -0.64
C GLU A 29 -2.47 7.82 -0.53
N HIS A 30 -1.71 8.30 0.45
CA HIS A 30 -1.50 9.74 0.67
C HIS A 30 -0.31 10.27 -0.17
N PRO A 31 -0.44 11.43 -0.85
CA PRO A 31 0.61 12.00 -1.70
C PRO A 31 1.97 12.19 -1.04
N ASP A 32 1.98 12.52 0.25
CA ASP A 32 3.21 12.74 1.02
C ASP A 32 3.91 11.44 1.48
N HIS A 33 3.32 10.26 1.22
CA HIS A 33 3.97 9.00 1.55
C HIS A 33 5.07 8.67 0.52
N PRO A 34 6.26 8.21 0.94
CA PRO A 34 7.37 7.91 0.02
C PRO A 34 7.02 6.87 -1.05
N ASP A 35 6.10 5.94 -0.76
CA ASP A 35 5.66 4.91 -1.70
C ASP A 35 4.44 5.31 -2.54
N HIS A 36 3.99 6.56 -2.44
CA HIS A 36 2.76 7.02 -3.10
C HIS A 36 2.80 6.84 -4.62
N LEU A 37 3.92 7.21 -5.26
CA LEU A 37 4.04 7.10 -6.72
C LEU A 37 3.92 5.65 -7.18
N LEU A 38 4.65 4.74 -6.52
CA LEU A 38 4.59 3.30 -6.82
C LEU A 38 3.21 2.72 -6.54
N TYR A 39 2.57 3.12 -5.44
CA TYR A 39 1.20 2.75 -5.13
C TYR A 39 0.21 3.20 -6.21
N ALA A 40 0.32 4.46 -6.67
CA ALA A 40 -0.55 5.02 -7.70
C ALA A 40 -0.42 4.28 -9.03
N GLN A 41 0.81 3.95 -9.45
CA GLN A 41 1.09 3.18 -10.66
C GLN A 41 0.49 1.76 -10.60
N ILE A 42 0.69 1.05 -9.49
CA ILE A 42 0.10 -0.28 -9.29
C ILE A 42 -1.42 -0.21 -9.28
N ARG A 43 -1.99 0.81 -8.62
CA ARG A 43 -3.44 1.03 -8.56
C ARG A 43 -4.03 1.29 -9.94
N GLU A 44 -3.38 2.14 -10.74
CA GLU A 44 -3.79 2.40 -12.12
C GLU A 44 -3.79 1.11 -12.96
N GLY A 45 -2.72 0.31 -12.88
CA GLY A 45 -2.63 -0.96 -13.58
C GLY A 45 -3.72 -1.96 -13.14
N ALA A 46 -3.98 -2.09 -11.84
CA ALA A 46 -5.06 -2.96 -11.34
C ALA A 46 -6.45 -2.49 -11.80
N HIS A 47 -6.71 -1.18 -11.80
CA HIS A 47 -7.98 -0.64 -12.29
C HIS A 47 -8.13 -0.84 -13.81
N ALA A 48 -7.04 -0.79 -14.57
CA ALA A 48 -7.06 -1.11 -16.00
C ALA A 48 -7.41 -2.60 -16.23
N LEU A 49 -6.95 -3.51 -15.38
CA LEU A 49 -7.37 -4.92 -15.41
C LEU A 49 -8.86 -5.08 -15.15
N ASP A 50 -9.41 -4.38 -14.16
CA ASP A 50 -10.85 -4.42 -13.89
C ASP A 50 -11.67 -3.92 -15.07
N ALA A 51 -11.26 -2.79 -15.66
CA ALA A 51 -11.90 -2.24 -16.84
C ALA A 51 -11.84 -3.22 -18.03
N ALA A 52 -10.72 -3.91 -18.23
CA ALA A 52 -10.56 -4.93 -19.27
C ALA A 52 -11.50 -6.14 -19.04
N CYS A 53 -11.84 -6.45 -17.79
CA CYS A 53 -12.82 -7.46 -17.41
C CYS A 53 -14.27 -6.92 -17.37
N GLY A 54 -14.51 -5.64 -17.70
CA GLY A 54 -15.83 -5.03 -17.62
C GLY A 54 -16.35 -4.80 -16.20
N ARG A 55 -15.44 -4.68 -15.23
CA ARG A 55 -15.75 -4.45 -13.80
C ARG A 55 -15.28 -3.08 -13.35
N ALA A 56 -15.94 -2.53 -12.34
CA ALA A 56 -15.43 -1.38 -11.60
C ALA A 56 -14.45 -1.88 -10.52
N PRO A 57 -13.44 -1.06 -10.14
CA PRO A 57 -12.57 -1.39 -9.01
C PRO A 57 -13.40 -1.64 -7.74
N ASP A 58 -13.03 -2.70 -7.02
CA ASP A 58 -13.71 -3.13 -5.79
C ASP A 58 -12.69 -3.57 -4.72
N ALA A 59 -13.19 -4.18 -3.63
CA ALA A 59 -12.36 -4.65 -2.54
C ALA A 59 -11.33 -5.74 -2.94
N ILE A 60 -11.56 -6.48 -4.04
CA ILE A 60 -10.60 -7.44 -4.58
C ILE A 60 -9.43 -6.67 -5.19
N SER A 61 -9.72 -5.63 -5.97
CA SER A 61 -8.74 -4.74 -6.57
C SER A 61 -7.90 -4.04 -5.49
N GLU A 62 -8.53 -3.57 -4.42
CA GLU A 62 -7.82 -2.96 -3.29
C GLU A 62 -6.85 -3.94 -2.60
N ARG A 63 -7.27 -5.19 -2.37
CA ARG A 63 -6.39 -6.24 -1.84
C ARG A 63 -5.22 -6.53 -2.76
N MET A 64 -5.49 -6.63 -4.06
CA MET A 64 -4.45 -6.81 -5.08
C MET A 64 -3.43 -5.67 -5.02
N VAL A 65 -3.87 -4.42 -5.10
CA VAL A 65 -2.98 -3.24 -5.06
C VAL A 65 -2.14 -3.24 -3.77
N ALA A 66 -2.77 -3.44 -2.63
CA ALA A 66 -2.09 -3.47 -1.35
C ALA A 66 -1.04 -4.58 -1.28
N ARG A 67 -1.33 -5.78 -1.81
CA ARG A 67 -0.44 -6.94 -1.80
C ARG A 67 0.75 -6.79 -2.75
N LEU A 68 0.53 -6.15 -3.90
CA LEU A 68 1.54 -5.94 -4.94
C LEU A 68 2.57 -4.89 -4.56
N LEU A 69 2.20 -3.86 -3.79
CA LEU A 69 3.14 -2.81 -3.37
C LEU A 69 4.38 -3.32 -2.60
N PRO A 70 4.26 -4.06 -1.49
CA PRO A 70 5.43 -4.60 -0.79
C PRO A 70 6.19 -5.63 -1.63
N LEU A 71 5.49 -6.42 -2.47
CA LEU A 71 6.12 -7.38 -3.38
C LEU A 71 7.09 -6.65 -4.32
N THR A 72 6.61 -5.61 -4.99
CA THR A 72 7.36 -4.80 -5.95
C THR A 72 8.66 -4.27 -5.33
N LYS A 73 8.57 -3.76 -4.10
CA LYS A 73 9.73 -3.30 -3.33
C LYS A 73 10.68 -4.43 -2.92
N GLU A 74 10.15 -5.61 -2.60
CA GLU A 74 10.97 -6.80 -2.31
C GLU A 74 11.82 -7.23 -3.52
N TYR A 75 11.30 -7.06 -4.73
CA TYR A 75 12.00 -7.31 -5.99
C TYR A 75 12.86 -6.12 -6.47
N GLY A 76 12.94 -5.04 -5.70
CA GLY A 76 13.79 -3.88 -6.01
C GLY A 76 13.23 -2.96 -7.11
N PHE A 77 11.94 -3.04 -7.40
CA PHE A 77 11.29 -2.13 -8.33
C PHE A 77 11.00 -0.80 -7.63
N ASP A 78 11.41 0.28 -8.29
CA ASP A 78 11.13 1.69 -7.96
C ASP A 78 9.95 2.25 -8.78
N GLN A 79 9.56 1.55 -9.85
CA GLN A 79 8.51 1.92 -10.78
C GLN A 79 7.81 0.67 -11.34
N VAL A 80 6.52 0.79 -11.64
CA VAL A 80 5.74 -0.19 -12.41
C VAL A 80 5.04 0.55 -13.55
N ASP A 81 5.28 0.10 -14.77
CA ASP A 81 4.66 0.68 -15.97
C ASP A 81 3.42 -0.11 -16.41
N HIS A 82 3.42 -1.42 -16.14
CA HIS A 82 2.29 -2.29 -16.49
C HIS A 82 1.98 -3.30 -15.39
N VAL A 83 0.68 -3.52 -15.16
CA VAL A 83 0.15 -4.67 -14.42
C VAL A 83 -0.70 -5.49 -15.39
N VAL A 84 -0.29 -6.72 -15.67
CA VAL A 84 -0.92 -7.56 -16.70
C VAL A 84 -1.21 -8.96 -16.18
N LEU A 85 -2.22 -9.62 -16.76
CA LEU A 85 -2.58 -11.00 -16.44
C LEU A 85 -1.86 -11.99 -17.37
N SER A 86 -1.61 -13.21 -16.89
CA SER A 86 -1.18 -14.32 -17.74
C SER A 86 -2.20 -14.59 -18.84
N ARG A 87 -1.68 -14.98 -20.00
CA ARG A 87 -2.47 -15.58 -21.08
C ARG A 87 -2.37 -17.09 -20.96
N GLU A 88 -3.38 -17.78 -21.46
CA GLU A 88 -3.36 -19.24 -21.53
C GLU A 88 -2.18 -19.71 -22.39
N LEU A 89 -1.28 -20.49 -21.80
CA LEU A 89 -0.11 -21.04 -22.49
C LEU A 89 0.40 -22.29 -21.76
N GLY A 90 0.26 -23.45 -22.41
CA GLY A 90 0.68 -24.72 -21.83
C GLY A 90 -0.17 -25.07 -20.60
N GLU A 91 0.47 -25.18 -19.44
CA GLU A 91 -0.20 -25.47 -18.16
C GLU A 91 -0.73 -24.20 -17.46
N VAL A 92 -0.38 -23.01 -17.96
CA VAL A 92 -0.81 -21.74 -17.35
C VAL A 92 -2.18 -21.34 -17.87
N GLU A 93 -3.13 -21.12 -16.97
CA GLU A 93 -4.47 -20.62 -17.30
C GLU A 93 -4.48 -19.11 -17.54
N GLN A 94 -5.48 -18.65 -18.30
CA GLN A 94 -5.73 -17.22 -18.46
C GLN A 94 -6.05 -16.58 -17.11
N GLY A 95 -5.30 -15.55 -16.73
CA GLY A 95 -5.50 -14.85 -15.46
C GLY A 95 -5.00 -15.58 -14.21
N GLU A 96 -4.30 -16.70 -14.36
CA GLU A 96 -3.68 -17.42 -13.24
C GLU A 96 -2.64 -16.57 -12.49
N ASN A 97 -1.84 -15.80 -13.24
CA ASN A 97 -0.76 -14.97 -12.68
C ASN A 97 -0.98 -13.48 -12.98
N VAL A 98 -0.56 -12.64 -12.04
CA VAL A 98 -0.44 -11.19 -12.21
C VAL A 98 1.04 -10.84 -12.33
N PHE A 99 1.40 -10.13 -13.39
CA PHE A 99 2.75 -9.64 -13.65
C PHE A 99 2.82 -8.13 -13.43
N LEU A 100 3.90 -7.69 -12.80
CA LEU A 100 4.30 -6.28 -12.75
C LEU A 100 5.52 -6.11 -13.61
N VAL A 101 5.45 -5.17 -14.55
CA VAL A 101 6.47 -4.92 -15.56
C VAL A 101 6.95 -3.48 -15.44
N ARG A 102 8.26 -3.30 -15.55
CA ARG A 102 8.93 -2.01 -15.72
C ARG A 102 9.56 -1.97 -17.11
N GLY A 103 9.32 -0.89 -17.83
CA GLY A 103 9.66 -0.71 -19.24
C GLY A 103 8.54 -1.16 -20.17
N ASP A 104 8.75 -0.94 -21.47
CA ASP A 104 7.78 -1.27 -22.51
C ASP A 104 7.61 -2.80 -22.65
N LEU A 105 6.38 -3.25 -22.89
CA LEU A 105 6.09 -4.70 -23.05
C LEU A 105 6.80 -5.34 -24.26
N ASP A 106 7.14 -4.54 -25.27
CA ASP A 106 7.86 -4.98 -26.47
C ASP A 106 9.39 -4.81 -26.34
N ASP A 107 9.88 -4.20 -25.25
CA ASP A 107 11.31 -4.08 -24.98
C ASP A 107 11.84 -5.39 -24.35
N PRO A 108 12.78 -6.10 -25.01
CA PRO A 108 13.38 -7.31 -24.43
C PRO A 108 14.14 -7.06 -23.12
N ALA A 109 14.51 -5.81 -22.81
CA ALA A 109 15.18 -5.43 -21.58
C ALA A 109 14.22 -5.14 -20.41
N HIS A 110 12.90 -5.28 -20.60
CA HIS A 110 11.92 -5.03 -19.55
C HIS A 110 12.21 -5.88 -18.29
N LEU A 111 11.96 -5.32 -17.10
CA LEU A 111 12.02 -6.08 -15.85
C LEU A 111 10.62 -6.54 -15.49
N ARG A 112 10.48 -7.80 -15.04
CA ARG A 112 9.19 -8.32 -14.57
C ARG A 112 9.30 -9.10 -13.28
N THR A 113 8.26 -9.00 -12.46
CA THR A 113 7.98 -9.90 -11.34
C THR A 113 6.54 -10.39 -11.42
N HIS A 114 6.20 -11.47 -10.71
CA HIS A 114 4.85 -12.02 -10.71
C HIS A 114 4.50 -12.74 -9.41
N ILE A 115 3.20 -12.87 -9.17
CA ILE A 115 2.58 -13.78 -8.20
C ILE A 115 1.31 -14.36 -8.79
N THR A 116 0.78 -15.41 -8.18
CA THR A 116 -0.55 -15.91 -8.58
C THR A 116 -1.64 -14.89 -8.24
N THR A 117 -2.70 -14.85 -9.03
CA THR A 117 -3.87 -14.00 -8.75
C THR A 117 -4.49 -14.35 -7.39
N HIS A 118 -4.47 -15.64 -7.02
CA HIS A 118 -4.92 -16.09 -5.71
C HIS A 118 -4.10 -15.46 -4.57
N GLU A 119 -2.76 -15.47 -4.66
CA GLU A 119 -1.91 -14.80 -3.68
C GLU A 119 -2.11 -13.29 -3.65
N ALA A 120 -2.38 -12.67 -4.81
CA ALA A 120 -2.58 -11.24 -4.95
C ALA A 120 -3.82 -10.76 -4.17
N VAL A 121 -4.91 -11.53 -4.20
CA VAL A 121 -6.20 -11.14 -3.61
C VAL A 121 -6.48 -11.77 -2.25
N GLY A 122 -5.69 -12.78 -1.86
CA GLY A 122 -5.91 -13.58 -0.65
C GLY A 122 -5.43 -12.93 0.66
N MET A 123 -4.49 -11.98 0.58
CA MET A 123 -4.02 -11.23 1.75
C MET A 123 -4.89 -9.99 1.98
N SER A 124 -5.23 -9.70 3.23
CA SER A 124 -5.96 -8.48 3.54
C SER A 124 -5.11 -7.22 3.27
N VAL A 125 -5.78 -6.08 3.12
CA VAL A 125 -5.11 -4.78 2.97
C VAL A 125 -4.22 -4.51 4.19
N GLU A 126 -4.76 -4.67 5.40
CA GLU A 126 -4.04 -4.48 6.66
C GLU A 126 -2.75 -5.30 6.74
N GLU A 127 -2.82 -6.60 6.43
CA GLU A 127 -1.65 -7.48 6.45
C GLU A 127 -0.60 -7.07 5.42
N SER A 128 -1.05 -6.64 4.24
CA SER A 128 -0.17 -6.17 3.17
C SER A 128 0.54 -4.87 3.55
N LEU A 129 -0.15 -3.93 4.20
CA LEU A 129 0.43 -2.70 4.72
C LEU A 129 1.42 -2.97 5.86
N ALA A 130 1.09 -3.87 6.78
CA ALA A 130 2.02 -4.32 7.82
C ALA A 130 3.28 -4.97 7.23
N ARG A 131 3.15 -5.66 6.09
CA ARG A 131 4.31 -6.20 5.36
C ARG A 131 5.12 -5.09 4.68
N LEU A 132 4.46 -4.10 4.07
CA LEU A 132 5.12 -2.93 3.49
C LEU A 132 6.02 -2.22 4.50
N GLU A 133 5.52 -1.96 5.71
CA GLU A 133 6.32 -1.35 6.76
C GLU A 133 7.59 -2.16 7.11
N LYS A 134 7.46 -3.50 7.17
CA LYS A 134 8.61 -4.38 7.43
C LYS A 134 9.64 -4.32 6.30
N VAL A 135 9.17 -4.33 5.04
CA VAL A 135 10.02 -4.20 3.86
C VAL A 135 10.75 -2.85 3.86
N ASN A 136 10.03 -1.76 4.11
CA ASN A 136 10.58 -0.41 4.17
C ASN A 136 11.65 -0.28 5.24
N ARG A 137 11.38 -0.79 6.44
CA ARG A 137 12.36 -0.81 7.54
C ARG A 137 13.62 -1.59 7.15
N ARG A 138 13.47 -2.76 6.51
CA ARG A 138 14.60 -3.58 6.05
C ARG A 138 15.43 -2.86 4.99
N LEU A 139 14.79 -2.24 4.01
CA LEU A 139 15.49 -1.49 2.95
C LEU A 139 16.21 -0.26 3.51
N ALA A 140 15.58 0.48 4.43
CA ALA A 140 16.21 1.63 5.09
C ALA A 140 17.47 1.24 5.90
N LEU A 141 17.48 0.04 6.50
CA LEU A 141 18.66 -0.46 7.20
C LEU A 141 19.80 -0.86 6.25
N ARG A 142 19.49 -1.41 5.06
CA ARG A 142 20.50 -1.74 4.05
C ARG A 142 21.20 -0.49 3.53
N LEU A 143 20.42 0.54 3.17
CA LEU A 143 20.94 1.81 2.65
C LEU A 143 21.83 2.57 3.65
N ARG A 144 21.72 2.29 4.96
CA ARG A 144 22.57 2.91 5.99
C ARG A 144 23.87 2.14 6.26
N ALA A 145 23.95 0.89 5.79
CA ALA A 145 25.11 0.04 5.97
C ALA A 145 26.09 0.12 4.79
N GLU A 146 25.68 0.76 3.69
CA GLU A 146 26.47 1.08 2.50
C GLU A 146 27.10 2.48 2.62
#